data_AF-A0A931ASL2-F1
#
_entry.id   AF-A0A931ASL2-F1
#
_cell.length_a   1.000
_cell.length_b   1.000
_cell.length_c   1.000
_cell.angle_alpha   90.00
_cell.angle_beta   90.00
_cell.angle_gamma   90.00
#
_symmetry.space_group_name_H-M   'P 1'
#
loop_
_entity.id
_entity.type
_entity.pdbx_description
1 polymer ?
#
loop_
_entity_poly.entity_id
_entity_poly.type
_entity_poly.pdbx_seq_one_letter_code
_entity_poly.pdbx_strand_id
1 'polypeptide(L)'
;MEHEENKKILQKILQGDYQILESKVNDFPEELFDLIVVDEEALIKHKRKFIELVKKEEIPKINLPVVLITNKTIKQLGEKVLSLIDEVIEVPSRKEYIRFTIEKLLKISGITLNLSEKIYRSLSQDTPIGVCILNDNKINYVNSTFLSILEKNKNDVLEKNILDIFVNEKIINFLEKSFDYHGKNDPNFKLQNLSKDRWIKATLSPVKFIDKELDLLIIMDISEHISARDSLTGLYNRKFIEEEMSRYNVKRQLPLSLIMADVNGLKMVNDTYGHEMGDKLLIRAAKLLEESCREEDLISRWGGDEFVVLLPGIDEKIVNKIYKRIKDNFREATLGVKDLPISIALGFAVKKTMDKDTQALLAEAEDKMYDNKRVESKSAKSNILQALLSALGAKSHETEDHVRRLKELAIKLGEKVGLSVSDLDRLSLLANLHDIGKTKIPAEILKKAGKLEESEWELIKKHPETGAYIASSSEDFSHLSEEIRSHHERWDGDGYPNGLEGEEIPYLARILSIVDAYDVMTAGRPYKDPLSKEEALKEIRDCAGSQFDPNLAEKFVEMISD
;
A
#
# COMPACT_ATOMS: atom_id res chain seq x y z
N MET A 1 19.29 -54.17 -37.65
CA MET A 1 20.76 -54.25 -37.79
C MET A 1 21.26 -53.57 -39.09
N GLU A 2 20.71 -52.51 -39.70
CA GLU A 2 19.78 -51.46 -39.22
C GLU A 2 18.68 -51.00 -40.21
N HIS A 3 18.61 -49.74 -40.66
CA HIS A 3 17.41 -48.94 -40.33
C HIS A 3 15.94 -49.23 -40.84
N GLU A 4 15.63 -50.25 -41.65
CA GLU A 4 14.22 -50.71 -41.92
C GLU A 4 13.97 -52.15 -41.46
N GLU A 5 15.04 -52.93 -41.40
CA GLU A 5 15.20 -53.93 -40.35
C GLU A 5 15.11 -53.25 -38.96
N ASN A 6 15.52 -51.98 -38.76
CA ASN A 6 15.08 -51.16 -37.61
C ASN A 6 13.65 -50.59 -37.75
N LYS A 7 12.94 -50.63 -38.88
CA LYS A 7 11.52 -50.21 -38.97
C LYS A 7 10.54 -51.37 -39.00
N LYS A 8 10.97 -52.59 -38.67
CA LYS A 8 10.07 -53.72 -38.35
C LYS A 8 10.76 -54.83 -37.53
N ILE A 9 11.50 -54.62 -36.44
CA ILE A 9 11.65 -53.50 -35.47
C ILE A 9 10.50 -52.45 -35.50
N LEU A 10 10.64 -51.17 -35.88
CA LEU A 10 9.67 -50.10 -35.48
C LEU A 10 8.17 -50.24 -35.90
N GLN A 11 7.78 -50.84 -37.03
CA GLN A 11 6.37 -51.17 -37.34
C GLN A 11 5.96 -52.60 -36.93
N LYS A 12 6.85 -53.32 -36.23
CA LYS A 12 6.45 -54.43 -35.36
C LYS A 12 6.22 -53.90 -33.94
N ILE A 13 7.01 -52.91 -33.53
CA ILE A 13 6.88 -52.17 -32.25
C ILE A 13 5.58 -51.36 -32.20
N LEU A 14 5.21 -50.66 -33.27
CA LEU A 14 4.00 -49.81 -33.33
C LEU A 14 2.74 -50.57 -33.78
N GLN A 15 2.47 -51.75 -33.19
CA GLN A 15 1.17 -52.42 -33.32
C GLN A 15 0.25 -51.97 -32.18
N GLY A 16 -0.67 -51.05 -32.48
CA GLY A 16 -1.37 -50.27 -31.45
C GLY A 16 -0.64 -48.94 -31.21
N ASP A 17 -1.27 -48.07 -30.42
CA ASP A 17 -1.01 -46.64 -30.50
C ASP A 17 0.29 -46.22 -29.76
N TYR A 18 1.31 -45.82 -30.56
CA TYR A 18 2.60 -45.17 -30.18
C TYR A 18 3.66 -46.08 -29.49
N GLN A 19 4.99 -45.79 -29.34
CA GLN A 19 5.93 -44.78 -29.87
C GLN A 19 7.39 -45.37 -30.02
N ILE A 20 8.47 -44.56 -30.16
CA ILE A 20 9.86 -44.96 -30.54
C ILE A 20 10.94 -44.19 -29.72
N LEU A 21 11.77 -44.83 -28.87
CA LEU A 21 12.99 -44.23 -28.27
C LEU A 21 14.00 -45.26 -27.67
N GLU A 22 15.30 -44.93 -27.60
CA GLU A 22 16.17 -45.36 -26.47
C GLU A 22 17.23 -44.28 -26.09
N SER A 23 17.14 -43.80 -24.85
CA SER A 23 18.24 -43.35 -23.99
C SER A 23 17.74 -43.59 -22.56
N LYS A 24 18.49 -44.35 -21.75
CA LYS A 24 17.86 -45.18 -20.70
C LYS A 24 17.30 -44.42 -19.49
N VAL A 25 16.29 -45.06 -18.90
CA VAL A 25 15.65 -44.85 -17.58
C VAL A 25 14.50 -43.83 -17.56
N ASN A 26 13.33 -44.35 -17.94
CA ASN A 26 12.03 -44.25 -17.26
C ASN A 26 11.55 -42.87 -16.75
N ASP A 27 10.68 -42.23 -17.53
CA ASP A 27 9.22 -42.27 -17.31
C ASP A 27 8.48 -41.76 -18.59
N PHE A 28 7.15 -41.59 -18.53
CA PHE A 28 6.26 -40.96 -19.54
C PHE A 28 5.63 -41.84 -20.66
N PRO A 29 4.47 -42.47 -20.39
CA PRO A 29 3.27 -42.43 -21.24
C PRO A 29 2.42 -41.17 -20.90
N GLU A 30 1.37 -40.76 -21.61
CA GLU A 30 0.78 -41.14 -22.91
C GLU A 30 -0.07 -39.93 -23.34
N GLU A 31 0.19 -39.33 -24.52
CA GLU A 31 -0.77 -38.59 -25.38
C GLU A 31 0.00 -37.83 -26.49
N LEU A 32 -0.23 -38.23 -27.75
CA LEU A 32 0.25 -37.59 -29.00
C LEU A 32 1.77 -37.49 -29.21
N PHE A 33 2.25 -37.93 -30.39
CA PHE A 33 3.66 -37.80 -30.76
C PHE A 33 3.84 -37.39 -32.23
N ASP A 34 4.49 -36.24 -32.44
CA ASP A 34 4.60 -35.55 -33.73
C ASP A 34 5.94 -35.78 -34.48
N LEU A 35 6.91 -36.52 -33.91
CA LEU A 35 8.32 -36.42 -34.31
C LEU A 35 8.93 -37.73 -34.84
N ILE A 36 9.64 -37.68 -35.97
CA ILE A 36 10.46 -38.78 -36.50
C ILE A 36 11.94 -38.39 -36.46
N VAL A 37 12.83 -39.29 -36.04
CA VAL A 37 14.29 -39.08 -36.01
C VAL A 37 14.97 -40.14 -36.89
N VAL A 38 15.87 -39.72 -37.79
CA VAL A 38 16.56 -40.61 -38.75
C VAL A 38 18.02 -40.16 -38.93
N ASP A 39 18.95 -41.10 -39.15
CA ASP A 39 20.33 -40.77 -39.55
C ASP A 39 20.49 -40.57 -41.08
N GLU A 40 21.58 -39.95 -41.49
CA GLU A 40 21.87 -39.63 -42.90
C GLU A 40 22.01 -40.87 -43.80
N GLU A 41 22.63 -41.95 -43.31
CA GLU A 41 22.87 -43.16 -44.12
C GLU A 41 21.57 -43.95 -44.34
N ALA A 42 20.74 -44.06 -43.30
CA ALA A 42 19.41 -44.66 -43.34
C ALA A 42 18.48 -43.97 -44.35
N LEU A 43 18.46 -42.63 -44.34
CA LEU A 43 17.65 -41.84 -45.27
C LEU A 43 18.09 -42.04 -46.73
N ILE A 44 19.41 -42.03 -46.99
CA ILE A 44 19.97 -42.26 -48.33
C ILE A 44 19.70 -43.70 -48.81
N LYS A 45 19.91 -44.70 -47.93
CA LYS A 45 19.78 -46.13 -48.25
C LYS A 45 18.34 -46.56 -48.56
N HIS A 46 17.34 -45.93 -47.95
CA HIS A 46 15.94 -46.32 -48.09
C HIS A 46 15.05 -45.32 -48.87
N LYS A 47 15.65 -44.27 -49.47
CA LYS A 47 14.99 -43.20 -50.26
C LYS A 47 13.77 -43.64 -51.09
N ARG A 48 13.92 -44.67 -51.94
CA ARG A 48 12.84 -45.10 -52.87
C ARG A 48 11.60 -45.60 -52.14
N LYS A 49 11.76 -46.47 -51.12
CA LYS A 49 10.65 -46.97 -50.30
C LYS A 49 9.94 -45.84 -49.56
N PHE A 50 10.70 -44.84 -49.07
CA PHE A 50 10.14 -43.71 -48.34
C PHE A 50 9.23 -42.86 -49.24
N ILE A 51 9.69 -42.55 -50.45
CA ILE A 51 8.92 -41.77 -51.44
C ILE A 51 7.69 -42.55 -51.96
N GLU A 52 7.79 -43.87 -52.16
CA GLU A 52 6.64 -44.70 -52.56
C GLU A 52 5.55 -44.79 -51.47
N LEU A 53 5.94 -44.86 -50.19
CA LEU A 53 5.00 -44.92 -49.06
C LEU A 53 4.25 -43.60 -48.82
N VAL A 54 4.88 -42.46 -49.12
CA VAL A 54 4.22 -41.13 -49.03
C VAL A 54 3.30 -40.85 -50.23
N LYS A 55 3.58 -41.46 -51.40
CA LYS A 55 2.77 -41.26 -52.63
C LYS A 55 1.58 -42.21 -52.77
N LYS A 56 1.49 -43.28 -51.97
CA LYS A 56 0.24 -44.06 -51.81
C LYS A 56 -0.66 -43.35 -50.80
N GLU A 57 -1.89 -43.02 -51.21
CA GLU A 57 -2.85 -42.21 -50.45
C GLU A 57 -3.42 -42.87 -49.15
N GLU A 58 -2.84 -43.99 -48.70
CA GLU A 58 -3.24 -44.70 -47.46
C GLU A 58 -2.66 -44.08 -46.18
N ILE A 59 -1.88 -43.01 -46.30
CA ILE A 59 -1.39 -42.20 -45.17
C ILE A 59 -1.86 -40.75 -45.40
N PRO A 60 -2.70 -40.18 -44.52
CA PRO A 60 -3.14 -38.79 -44.66
C PRO A 60 -1.92 -37.87 -44.60
N LYS A 61 -1.82 -36.89 -45.53
CA LYS A 61 -0.66 -35.99 -45.67
C LYS A 61 -0.09 -35.58 -44.31
N ILE A 62 1.07 -36.14 -43.98
CA ILE A 62 1.63 -36.14 -42.63
C ILE A 62 2.30 -34.78 -42.33
N ASN A 63 1.79 -34.10 -41.31
CA ASN A 63 2.46 -32.93 -40.68
C ASN A 63 3.37 -33.39 -39.52
N LEU A 64 4.26 -34.37 -39.74
CA LEU A 64 5.26 -34.73 -38.72
C LEU A 64 6.60 -34.03 -39.00
N PRO A 65 7.13 -33.19 -38.08
CA PRO A 65 8.54 -32.80 -38.10
C PRO A 65 9.49 -34.01 -38.14
N VAL A 66 10.55 -33.88 -38.94
CA VAL A 66 11.63 -34.88 -39.08
C VAL A 66 12.95 -34.27 -38.60
N VAL A 67 13.65 -34.96 -37.70
CA VAL A 67 14.99 -34.60 -37.22
C VAL A 67 16.02 -35.51 -37.88
N LEU A 68 16.90 -34.92 -38.67
CA LEU A 68 18.03 -35.60 -39.29
C LEU A 68 19.26 -35.54 -38.37
N ILE A 69 19.76 -36.69 -37.94
CA ILE A 69 21.03 -36.77 -37.21
C ILE A 69 22.17 -37.03 -38.19
N THR A 70 23.13 -36.11 -38.25
CA THR A 70 24.35 -36.24 -39.04
C THR A 70 25.53 -35.62 -38.30
N ASN A 71 26.74 -36.11 -38.58
CA ASN A 71 28.00 -35.51 -38.13
C ASN A 71 28.52 -34.41 -39.08
N LYS A 72 27.78 -34.11 -40.16
CA LYS A 72 28.12 -33.09 -41.16
C LYS A 72 27.37 -31.78 -40.88
N THR A 73 28.01 -30.65 -41.18
CA THR A 73 27.35 -29.34 -41.12
C THR A 73 26.36 -29.14 -42.27
N ILE A 74 25.44 -28.18 -42.14
CA ILE A 74 24.45 -27.84 -43.19
C ILE A 74 25.12 -27.49 -44.53
N LYS A 75 26.33 -26.91 -44.54
CA LYS A 75 27.10 -26.65 -45.77
C LYS A 75 27.74 -27.91 -46.39
N GLN A 76 27.82 -29.01 -45.66
CA GLN A 76 28.38 -30.29 -46.09
C GLN A 76 27.29 -31.31 -46.45
N LEU A 77 26.03 -31.04 -46.07
CA LEU A 77 24.85 -31.73 -46.59
C LEU A 77 24.64 -31.29 -48.05
N GLY A 78 24.85 -32.21 -49.00
CA GLY A 78 24.71 -31.90 -50.42
C GLY A 78 23.25 -31.69 -50.85
N GLU A 79 23.03 -30.97 -51.96
CA GLU A 79 21.71 -30.63 -52.50
C GLU A 79 20.77 -31.85 -52.67
N LYS A 80 21.32 -33.04 -52.92
CA LYS A 80 20.59 -34.31 -53.01
C LYS A 80 19.92 -34.78 -51.71
N VAL A 81 20.35 -34.28 -50.55
CA VAL A 81 19.74 -34.54 -49.24
C VAL A 81 18.74 -33.44 -48.90
N LEU A 82 19.09 -32.18 -49.17
CA LEU A 82 18.21 -31.03 -48.93
C LEU A 82 16.92 -31.10 -49.76
N SER A 83 17.03 -31.33 -51.08
CA SER A 83 15.86 -31.55 -51.97
C SER A 83 14.98 -32.75 -51.57
N LEU A 84 15.53 -33.70 -50.80
CA LEU A 84 14.82 -34.88 -50.28
C LEU A 84 13.98 -34.53 -49.04
N ILE A 85 14.41 -33.53 -48.28
CA ILE A 85 13.67 -32.97 -47.14
C ILE A 85 12.54 -32.07 -47.67
N ASP A 86 12.84 -31.24 -48.67
CA ASP A 86 11.85 -30.36 -49.31
C ASP A 86 10.72 -31.13 -50.04
N GLU A 87 11.01 -32.30 -50.63
CA GLU A 87 9.98 -33.19 -51.22
C GLU A 87 9.04 -33.85 -50.19
N VAL A 88 9.40 -33.84 -48.90
CA VAL A 88 8.70 -34.60 -47.84
C VAL A 88 7.87 -33.72 -46.91
N ILE A 89 8.19 -32.42 -46.79
CA ILE A 89 7.64 -31.54 -45.75
C ILE A 89 6.91 -30.32 -46.34
N GLU A 90 5.58 -30.37 -46.44
CA GLU A 90 4.74 -29.17 -46.66
C GLU A 90 4.47 -28.47 -45.31
N VAL A 91 4.89 -27.21 -45.12
CA VAL A 91 4.76 -26.50 -43.83
C VAL A 91 3.78 -25.32 -43.91
N PRO A 92 2.64 -25.37 -43.16
CA PRO A 92 1.91 -24.18 -42.74
C PRO A 92 2.56 -23.59 -41.48
N SER A 93 3.07 -22.37 -41.61
CA SER A 93 3.83 -21.61 -40.61
C SER A 93 3.24 -21.56 -39.19
N ARG A 94 3.96 -22.14 -38.20
CA ARG A 94 3.97 -21.69 -36.78
C ARG A 94 5.39 -21.71 -36.19
N LYS A 95 6.09 -20.58 -36.32
CA LYS A 95 7.49 -20.37 -35.85
C LYS A 95 7.69 -20.63 -34.35
N GLU A 96 6.67 -20.44 -33.53
CA GLU A 96 6.78 -20.47 -32.06
C GLU A 96 6.84 -21.89 -31.49
N TYR A 97 6.17 -22.87 -32.12
CA TYR A 97 6.17 -24.28 -31.66
C TYR A 97 7.53 -24.96 -31.87
N ILE A 98 8.17 -24.71 -33.01
CA ILE A 98 9.53 -25.19 -33.31
C ILE A 98 10.54 -24.59 -32.33
N ARG A 99 10.43 -23.29 -32.04
CA ARG A 99 11.29 -22.59 -31.08
C ARG A 99 11.19 -23.20 -29.68
N PHE A 100 9.97 -23.37 -29.17
CA PHE A 100 9.72 -23.97 -27.86
C PHE A 100 10.26 -25.42 -27.75
N THR A 101 10.12 -26.20 -28.82
CA THR A 101 10.60 -27.60 -28.86
C THR A 101 12.13 -27.69 -28.85
N ILE A 102 12.82 -26.80 -29.57
CA ILE A 102 14.29 -26.70 -29.54
C ILE A 102 14.78 -26.28 -28.14
N GLU A 103 14.14 -25.28 -27.53
CA GLU A 103 14.45 -24.83 -26.16
C GLU A 103 14.24 -25.95 -25.12
N LYS A 104 13.26 -26.83 -25.32
CA LYS A 104 13.00 -28.00 -24.45
C LYS A 104 14.03 -29.11 -24.63
N LEU A 105 14.47 -29.39 -25.86
CA LEU A 105 15.52 -30.38 -26.16
C LEU A 105 16.90 -29.97 -25.61
N LEU A 106 17.25 -28.69 -25.69
CA LEU A 106 18.50 -28.13 -25.15
C LEU A 106 18.61 -28.23 -23.62
N LYS A 107 17.49 -28.42 -22.90
CA LYS A 107 17.48 -28.68 -21.44
C LYS A 107 17.79 -30.12 -21.05
N ILE A 108 17.67 -31.09 -21.97
CA ILE A 108 17.73 -32.53 -21.65
C ILE A 108 19.11 -33.14 -21.92
N SER A 109 19.87 -32.63 -22.91
CA SER A 109 21.22 -33.11 -23.21
C SER A 109 22.30 -32.26 -22.55
N GLY A 110 23.01 -32.81 -21.55
CA GLY A 110 24.13 -32.16 -20.84
C GLY A 110 25.41 -31.96 -21.66
N ILE A 111 25.32 -31.64 -22.95
CA ILE A 111 26.47 -31.46 -23.85
C ILE A 111 26.47 -30.04 -24.40
N THR A 112 27.08 -29.13 -23.66
CA THR A 112 28.12 -28.21 -24.17
C THR A 112 28.55 -27.25 -23.06
N LEU A 113 29.64 -27.53 -22.34
CA LEU A 113 30.19 -26.57 -21.35
C LEU A 113 30.42 -25.17 -21.97
N ASN A 114 30.86 -25.12 -23.24
CA ASN A 114 31.07 -23.88 -23.99
C ASN A 114 29.79 -23.17 -24.46
N LEU A 115 28.65 -23.88 -24.60
CA LEU A 115 27.37 -23.25 -24.96
C LEU A 115 26.57 -22.91 -23.70
N SER A 116 26.65 -23.72 -22.64
CA SER A 116 26.14 -23.33 -21.33
C SER A 116 26.90 -22.11 -20.80
N GLU A 117 28.23 -22.02 -20.92
CA GLU A 117 28.96 -20.79 -20.55
C GLU A 117 28.50 -19.58 -21.39
N LYS A 118 28.27 -19.75 -22.70
CA LYS A 118 27.76 -18.67 -23.56
C LYS A 118 26.30 -18.31 -23.27
N ILE A 119 25.45 -19.28 -22.93
CA ILE A 119 24.04 -19.08 -22.60
C ILE A 119 23.90 -18.49 -21.18
N TYR A 120 24.66 -18.95 -20.19
CA TYR A 120 24.76 -18.30 -18.88
C TYR A 120 25.33 -16.88 -19.00
N ARG A 121 26.33 -16.65 -19.86
CA ARG A 121 26.81 -15.28 -20.15
C ARG A 121 25.74 -14.43 -20.84
N SER A 122 24.99 -14.95 -21.81
CA SER A 122 23.93 -14.18 -22.49
C SER A 122 22.75 -13.92 -21.54
N LEU A 123 22.31 -14.92 -20.78
CA LEU A 123 21.25 -14.81 -19.78
C LEU A 123 21.65 -13.88 -18.63
N SER A 124 22.93 -13.82 -18.24
CA SER A 124 23.39 -12.84 -17.26
C SER A 124 23.59 -11.45 -17.87
N GLN A 125 23.89 -11.34 -19.17
CA GLN A 125 24.15 -10.05 -19.82
C GLN A 125 22.89 -9.21 -20.02
N ASP A 126 21.74 -9.85 -20.21
CA ASP A 126 20.44 -9.20 -20.43
C ASP A 126 19.53 -9.15 -19.19
N THR A 127 19.97 -9.66 -18.02
CA THR A 127 19.24 -9.53 -16.74
C THR A 127 19.50 -8.18 -16.04
N PRO A 128 18.50 -7.60 -15.33
CA PRO A 128 18.67 -6.43 -14.46
C PRO A 128 19.47 -6.74 -13.16
N ILE A 129 20.17 -7.87 -13.13
CA ILE A 129 20.92 -8.41 -12.01
C ILE A 129 22.39 -8.39 -12.38
N GLY A 130 23.21 -7.67 -11.61
CA GLY A 130 24.66 -7.77 -11.65
C GLY A 130 25.13 -9.08 -11.00
N VAL A 131 25.98 -9.82 -11.70
CA VAL A 131 26.53 -11.10 -11.25
C VAL A 131 28.05 -10.98 -11.23
N CYS A 132 28.65 -11.38 -10.11
CA CYS A 132 30.09 -11.47 -9.89
C CYS A 132 30.43 -12.84 -9.26
N ILE A 133 31.51 -13.48 -9.74
CA ILE A 133 32.04 -14.72 -9.16
C ILE A 133 33.44 -14.44 -8.64
N LEU A 134 33.65 -14.82 -7.37
CA LEU A 134 34.88 -14.63 -6.63
C LEU A 134 35.60 -15.97 -6.42
N ASN A 135 36.93 -15.91 -6.37
CA ASN A 135 37.79 -16.99 -5.88
C ASN A 135 38.85 -16.34 -4.99
N ASP A 136 38.91 -16.69 -3.70
CA ASP A 136 39.81 -16.07 -2.71
C ASP A 136 39.70 -14.53 -2.71
N ASN A 137 38.47 -14.02 -2.62
CA ASN A 137 38.10 -12.59 -2.71
C ASN A 137 38.47 -11.87 -4.02
N LYS A 138 39.08 -12.56 -5.00
CA LYS A 138 39.42 -11.98 -6.31
C LYS A 138 38.33 -12.21 -7.34
N ILE A 139 38.07 -11.20 -8.15
CA ILE A 139 37.01 -11.22 -9.16
C ILE A 139 37.45 -12.03 -10.38
N ASN A 140 36.84 -13.20 -10.55
CA ASN A 140 37.09 -14.11 -11.69
C ASN A 140 36.14 -13.80 -12.86
N TYR A 141 34.87 -13.49 -12.56
CA TYR A 141 33.86 -13.17 -13.57
C TYR A 141 32.93 -12.05 -13.13
N VAL A 142 32.51 -11.22 -14.10
CA VAL A 142 31.43 -10.22 -13.98
C VAL A 142 30.61 -10.16 -15.28
N ASN A 143 29.30 -9.89 -15.17
CA ASN A 143 28.44 -9.58 -16.32
C ASN A 143 28.41 -8.07 -16.65
N SER A 144 27.75 -7.70 -17.76
CA SER A 144 27.55 -6.30 -18.18
C SER A 144 26.80 -5.48 -17.13
N THR A 145 25.76 -6.05 -16.53
CA THR A 145 24.91 -5.36 -15.54
C THR A 145 25.69 -5.00 -14.27
N PHE A 146 26.56 -5.87 -13.77
CA PHE A 146 27.44 -5.58 -12.62
C PHE A 146 28.34 -4.37 -12.91
N LEU A 147 28.93 -4.32 -14.11
CA LEU A 147 29.77 -3.20 -14.56
C LEU A 147 28.96 -1.90 -14.74
N SER A 148 27.73 -1.99 -15.24
CA SER A 148 26.83 -0.85 -15.43
C SER A 148 26.32 -0.26 -14.12
N ILE A 149 26.05 -1.10 -13.11
CA ILE A 149 25.64 -0.67 -11.76
C ILE A 149 26.77 0.06 -11.03
N LEU A 150 28.02 -0.37 -11.23
CA LEU A 150 29.21 0.21 -10.59
C LEU A 150 29.90 1.31 -11.43
N GLU A 151 29.45 1.54 -12.66
CA GLU A 151 30.02 2.50 -13.63
C GLU A 151 31.55 2.33 -13.84
N LYS A 152 32.01 1.07 -13.84
CA LYS A 152 33.43 0.69 -14.03
C LYS A 152 33.62 -0.15 -15.29
N ASN A 153 34.80 -0.08 -15.90
CA ASN A 153 35.12 -0.95 -17.03
C ASN A 153 35.56 -2.34 -16.54
N LYS A 154 35.38 -3.36 -17.39
CA LYS A 154 35.76 -4.75 -17.11
C LYS A 154 37.23 -4.90 -16.67
N ASN A 155 38.14 -4.17 -17.32
CA ASN A 155 39.58 -4.20 -17.04
C ASN A 155 39.93 -3.55 -15.69
N ASP A 156 39.05 -2.68 -15.17
CA ASP A 156 39.25 -2.01 -13.87
C ASP A 156 38.79 -2.86 -12.68
N VAL A 157 38.21 -4.05 -12.94
CA VAL A 157 37.50 -4.87 -11.95
C VAL A 157 38.00 -6.31 -11.92
N LEU A 158 38.28 -6.95 -13.07
CA LEU A 158 38.80 -8.33 -13.09
C LEU A 158 40.14 -8.48 -12.34
N GLU A 159 40.34 -9.65 -11.74
CA GLU A 159 41.52 -10.09 -10.98
C GLU A 159 41.85 -9.28 -9.70
N LYS A 160 41.19 -8.13 -9.49
CA LYS A 160 41.29 -7.33 -8.26
C LYS A 160 40.51 -7.96 -7.10
N ASN A 161 40.84 -7.55 -5.89
CA ASN A 161 40.08 -7.90 -4.69
C ASN A 161 38.73 -7.14 -4.70
N ILE A 162 37.64 -7.83 -4.40
CA ILE A 162 36.29 -7.27 -4.34
C ILE A 162 36.16 -6.12 -3.32
N LEU A 163 36.94 -6.16 -2.23
CA LEU A 163 36.95 -5.11 -1.20
C LEU A 163 37.46 -3.78 -1.76
N ASP A 164 38.43 -3.81 -2.69
CA ASP A 164 39.00 -2.61 -3.34
C ASP A 164 38.04 -1.95 -4.35
N ILE A 165 36.94 -2.63 -4.72
CA ILE A 165 35.96 -2.14 -5.70
C ILE A 165 34.92 -1.23 -5.05
N PHE A 166 34.59 -1.44 -3.78
CA PHE A 166 33.56 -0.71 -3.04
C PHE A 166 34.18 0.32 -2.09
N VAL A 167 33.66 1.55 -2.10
CA VAL A 167 34.11 2.64 -1.19
C VAL A 167 33.28 2.67 0.10
N ASN A 168 32.11 2.04 0.12
CA ASN A 168 31.19 2.08 1.26
C ASN A 168 31.60 1.05 2.33
N GLU A 169 32.08 1.52 3.48
CA GLU A 169 32.48 0.69 4.63
C GLU A 169 31.43 -0.34 5.06
N LYS A 170 30.13 -0.06 4.89
CA LYS A 170 29.06 -1.03 5.22
C LYS A 170 29.02 -2.21 4.24
N ILE A 171 29.39 -1.99 2.97
CA ILE A 171 29.53 -3.06 1.97
C ILE A 171 30.79 -3.88 2.27
N ILE A 172 31.91 -3.21 2.57
CA ILE A 172 33.17 -3.86 2.96
C ILE A 172 32.94 -4.76 4.17
N ASN A 173 32.38 -4.22 5.27
CA ASN A 173 32.03 -4.98 6.48
C ASN A 173 31.07 -6.14 6.22
N PHE A 174 30.14 -6.01 5.26
CA PHE A 174 29.22 -7.09 4.89
C PHE A 174 29.95 -8.21 4.16
N LEU A 175 30.80 -7.88 3.19
CA LEU A 175 31.60 -8.85 2.45
C LEU A 175 32.53 -9.58 3.43
N GLU A 176 33.33 -8.86 4.22
CA GLU A 176 34.23 -9.42 5.25
C GLU A 176 33.49 -10.38 6.19
N LYS A 177 32.38 -9.97 6.80
CA LYS A 177 31.61 -10.82 7.71
C LYS A 177 30.91 -12.00 7.03
N SER A 178 30.61 -11.90 5.73
CA SER A 178 29.95 -12.98 4.99
C SER A 178 30.94 -14.01 4.43
N PHE A 179 32.23 -13.66 4.32
CA PHE A 179 33.30 -14.63 4.10
C PHE A 179 33.56 -15.48 5.37
N ASP A 180 33.42 -14.89 6.56
CA ASP A 180 33.56 -15.61 7.85
C ASP A 180 32.27 -16.37 8.28
N TYR A 181 31.09 -15.99 7.77
CA TYR A 181 29.80 -16.58 8.11
C TYR A 181 28.94 -16.81 6.86
N HIS A 182 28.71 -18.06 6.49
CA HIS A 182 27.83 -18.47 5.38
C HIS A 182 26.32 -18.24 5.67
N GLY A 183 25.92 -16.99 5.87
CA GLY A 183 24.56 -16.58 6.23
C GLY A 183 23.79 -15.93 5.07
N LYS A 184 22.52 -16.34 4.88
CA LYS A 184 21.59 -15.73 3.91
C LYS A 184 21.03 -14.39 4.42
N ASN A 185 21.84 -13.34 4.39
CA ASN A 185 21.34 -11.97 4.55
C ASN A 185 21.44 -11.23 3.21
N ASP A 186 20.35 -10.57 2.82
CA ASP A 186 20.28 -9.72 1.63
C ASP A 186 20.17 -8.21 1.97
N PRO A 187 21.21 -7.56 2.50
CA PRO A 187 21.16 -6.15 2.85
C PRO A 187 21.07 -5.22 1.63
N ASN A 188 20.43 -4.07 1.84
CA ASN A 188 20.39 -2.95 0.90
C ASN A 188 21.50 -1.94 1.22
N PHE A 189 22.24 -1.50 0.21
CA PHE A 189 23.35 -0.55 0.32
C PHE A 189 23.19 0.61 -0.64
N LYS A 190 23.71 1.78 -0.25
CA LYS A 190 23.82 2.94 -1.14
C LYS A 190 25.23 2.99 -1.76
N LEU A 191 25.30 2.99 -3.08
CA LEU A 191 26.50 3.31 -3.85
C LEU A 191 26.61 4.84 -4.00
N GLN A 192 27.83 5.34 -3.85
CA GLN A 192 28.21 6.75 -3.90
C GLN A 192 29.43 6.90 -4.83
N ASN A 193 29.75 8.14 -5.23
CA ASN A 193 30.80 8.45 -6.22
C ASN A 193 30.54 7.85 -7.63
N LEU A 194 29.27 7.72 -7.99
CA LEU A 194 28.78 7.40 -9.34
C LEU A 194 28.23 8.69 -10.00
N SER A 195 27.93 8.64 -11.30
CA SER A 195 27.23 9.73 -12.01
C SER A 195 25.83 10.03 -11.43
N LYS A 196 25.22 9.03 -10.80
CA LYS A 196 23.99 9.13 -10.00
C LYS A 196 24.07 8.17 -8.82
N ASP A 197 23.68 8.62 -7.64
CA ASP A 197 23.51 7.76 -6.46
C ASP A 197 22.57 6.59 -6.77
N ARG A 198 22.98 5.37 -6.41
CA ARG A 198 22.19 4.15 -6.60
C ARG A 198 22.02 3.39 -5.31
N TRP A 199 20.88 2.72 -5.15
CA TRP A 199 20.69 1.71 -4.13
C TRP A 199 20.81 0.33 -4.75
N ILE A 200 21.57 -0.56 -4.13
CA ILE A 200 21.69 -1.96 -4.51
C ILE A 200 21.19 -2.88 -3.40
N LYS A 201 20.50 -3.95 -3.77
CA LYS A 201 20.37 -5.15 -2.94
C LYS A 201 21.55 -6.06 -3.25
N ALA A 202 22.25 -6.58 -2.24
CA ALA A 202 23.37 -7.50 -2.47
C ALA A 202 23.21 -8.81 -1.69
N THR A 203 23.54 -9.92 -2.35
CA THR A 203 23.49 -11.28 -1.80
C THR A 203 24.80 -11.98 -2.11
N LEU A 204 25.47 -12.51 -1.09
CA LEU A 204 26.65 -13.39 -1.25
C LEU A 204 26.23 -14.83 -0.95
N SER A 205 26.70 -15.80 -1.73
CA SER A 205 26.42 -17.22 -1.48
C SER A 205 27.53 -18.13 -2.01
N PRO A 206 27.98 -19.13 -1.25
CA PRO A 206 28.96 -20.10 -1.74
C PRO A 206 28.33 -21.04 -2.78
N VAL A 207 29.08 -21.34 -3.84
CA VAL A 207 28.69 -22.22 -4.95
C VAL A 207 29.79 -23.26 -5.15
N LYS A 208 29.41 -24.54 -5.14
CA LYS A 208 30.31 -25.65 -5.48
C LYS A 208 30.30 -25.89 -6.98
N PHE A 209 31.45 -25.74 -7.63
CA PHE A 209 31.62 -26.03 -9.05
C PHE A 209 32.68 -27.11 -9.27
N ILE A 210 32.19 -28.29 -9.65
CA ILE A 210 32.94 -29.53 -9.93
C ILE A 210 33.70 -30.04 -8.69
N ASP A 211 34.74 -29.34 -8.22
CA ASP A 211 35.52 -29.63 -6.99
C ASP A 211 36.05 -28.36 -6.29
N LYS A 212 35.55 -27.16 -6.65
CA LYS A 212 35.95 -25.88 -6.01
C LYS A 212 34.76 -25.18 -5.36
N GLU A 213 34.99 -24.57 -4.20
CA GLU A 213 34.10 -23.57 -3.62
C GLU A 213 34.46 -22.19 -4.19
N LEU A 214 33.45 -21.46 -4.66
CA LEU A 214 33.53 -20.13 -5.23
C LEU A 214 32.41 -19.29 -4.60
N ASP A 215 32.61 -18.00 -4.39
CA ASP A 215 31.52 -17.13 -3.90
C ASP A 215 30.82 -16.42 -5.06
N LEU A 216 29.50 -16.52 -5.08
CA LEU A 216 28.63 -15.82 -6.00
C LEU A 216 28.09 -14.56 -5.32
N LEU A 217 28.56 -13.40 -5.78
CA LEU A 217 28.01 -12.10 -5.40
C LEU A 217 26.99 -11.65 -6.44
N ILE A 218 25.74 -11.51 -6.00
CA ILE A 218 24.65 -10.94 -6.78
C ILE A 218 24.42 -9.52 -6.27
N ILE A 219 24.33 -8.54 -7.18
CA ILE A 219 23.86 -7.18 -6.88
C ILE A 219 22.69 -6.82 -7.81
N MET A 220 21.68 -6.13 -7.31
CA MET A 220 20.53 -5.68 -8.08
C MET A 220 20.32 -4.18 -7.84
N ASP A 221 20.21 -3.39 -8.90
CA ASP A 221 19.85 -1.96 -8.77
C ASP A 221 18.38 -1.87 -8.35
N ILE A 222 18.16 -1.44 -7.11
CA ILE A 222 16.83 -1.25 -6.53
C ILE A 222 16.46 0.24 -6.43
N SER A 223 17.22 1.13 -7.09
CA SER A 223 17.00 2.57 -7.04
C SER A 223 15.59 2.94 -7.52
N GLU A 224 15.10 2.31 -8.59
CA GLU A 224 13.72 2.50 -9.06
C GLU A 224 12.71 1.90 -8.07
N HIS A 225 12.94 0.70 -7.54
CA HIS A 225 12.02 0.05 -6.60
C HIS A 225 11.87 0.79 -5.25
N ILE A 226 12.97 1.37 -4.72
CA ILE A 226 12.92 2.24 -3.53
C ILE A 226 12.28 3.59 -3.90
N SER A 227 12.63 4.17 -5.04
CA SER A 227 12.09 5.46 -5.50
C SER A 227 10.64 5.38 -6.00
N ALA A 228 10.05 4.20 -6.12
CA ALA A 228 8.69 3.97 -6.61
C ALA A 228 7.64 3.82 -5.50
N ARG A 229 8.04 3.71 -4.22
CA ARG A 229 7.12 3.53 -3.09
C ARG A 229 7.01 4.77 -2.20
N ASP A 230 5.89 4.89 -1.51
CA ASP A 230 5.65 5.87 -0.45
C ASP A 230 6.22 5.36 0.88
N SER A 231 7.01 6.18 1.57
CA SER A 231 7.76 5.76 2.76
C SER A 231 6.88 5.50 3.99
N LEU A 232 5.65 6.02 4.02
CA LEU A 232 4.73 5.85 5.12
C LEU A 232 3.86 4.59 4.95
N THR A 233 3.19 4.49 3.80
CA THR A 233 2.18 3.46 3.53
C THR A 233 2.76 2.19 2.90
N GLY A 234 3.94 2.26 2.28
CA GLY A 234 4.54 1.15 1.55
C GLY A 234 3.92 0.88 0.17
N LEU A 235 2.83 1.56 -0.20
CA LEU A 235 2.23 1.53 -1.52
C LEU A 235 3.16 2.14 -2.58
N TYR A 236 2.77 2.10 -3.86
CA TYR A 236 3.42 2.93 -4.86
C TYR A 236 3.25 4.43 -4.56
N ASN A 237 4.13 5.26 -5.11
CA ASN A 237 4.02 6.71 -5.02
C ASN A 237 3.55 7.34 -6.33
N ARG A 238 3.12 8.59 -6.24
CA ARG A 238 2.65 9.41 -7.37
C ARG A 238 3.49 9.30 -8.64
N LYS A 239 4.82 9.41 -8.54
CA LYS A 239 5.71 9.37 -9.71
C LYS A 239 5.59 8.03 -10.45
N PHE A 240 5.57 6.93 -9.71
CA PHE A 240 5.42 5.59 -10.29
C PHE A 240 4.07 5.43 -11.01
N ILE A 241 2.96 5.85 -10.38
CA ILE A 241 1.63 5.67 -11.02
C ILE A 241 1.43 6.58 -12.24
N GLU A 242 2.01 7.80 -12.27
CA GLU A 242 2.03 8.67 -13.45
C GLU A 242 2.78 8.01 -14.65
N GLU A 243 3.91 7.36 -14.37
CA GLU A 243 4.67 6.59 -15.38
C GLU A 243 3.91 5.35 -15.85
N GLU A 244 3.30 4.59 -14.94
CA GLU A 244 2.50 3.40 -15.28
C GLU A 244 1.22 3.76 -16.05
N MET A 245 0.48 4.81 -15.68
CA MET A 245 -0.69 5.28 -16.44
C MET A 245 -0.33 5.52 -17.92
N SER A 246 0.85 6.09 -18.17
CA SER A 246 1.37 6.32 -19.53
C SER A 246 1.69 5.00 -20.25
N ARG A 247 2.27 4.01 -19.55
CA ARG A 247 2.58 2.66 -20.08
C ARG A 247 1.33 1.81 -20.36
N TYR A 248 0.29 1.95 -19.54
CA TYR A 248 -1.00 1.27 -19.71
C TYR A 248 -1.95 1.94 -20.71
N ASN A 249 -1.63 3.14 -21.23
CA ASN A 249 -2.38 3.83 -22.28
C ASN A 249 -2.19 3.18 -23.67
N VAL A 250 -2.57 1.91 -23.80
CA VAL A 250 -2.46 1.11 -25.04
C VAL A 250 -3.72 0.27 -25.26
N LYS A 251 -4.09 0.06 -26.53
CA LYS A 251 -5.35 -0.59 -26.92
C LYS A 251 -5.61 -1.97 -26.27
N ARG A 252 -4.55 -2.73 -25.96
CA ARG A 252 -4.64 -4.06 -25.32
C ARG A 252 -5.04 -4.03 -23.84
N GLN A 253 -4.90 -2.87 -23.17
CA GLN A 253 -5.22 -2.68 -21.76
C GLN A 253 -6.58 -1.96 -21.56
N LEU A 254 -7.33 -1.75 -22.65
CA LEU A 254 -8.68 -1.20 -22.60
C LEU A 254 -9.71 -2.31 -22.29
N PRO A 255 -10.76 -2.03 -21.49
CA PRO A 255 -11.05 -0.75 -20.85
C PRO A 255 -10.07 -0.45 -19.70
N LEU A 256 -9.59 0.78 -19.59
CA LEU A 256 -8.71 1.21 -18.51
C LEU A 256 -9.55 1.99 -17.49
N SER A 257 -9.67 1.47 -16.27
CA SER A 257 -10.40 2.11 -15.18
C SER A 257 -9.44 2.75 -14.18
N LEU A 258 -9.87 3.82 -13.52
CA LEU A 258 -9.13 4.51 -12.45
C LEU A 258 -10.10 4.88 -11.33
N ILE A 259 -9.70 4.64 -10.07
CA ILE A 259 -10.38 5.12 -8.86
C ILE A 259 -9.48 6.17 -8.20
N MET A 260 -10.04 7.35 -7.94
CA MET A 260 -9.46 8.39 -7.08
C MET A 260 -10.11 8.28 -5.71
N ALA A 261 -9.30 8.33 -4.65
CA ALA A 261 -9.71 8.06 -3.29
C ALA A 261 -9.09 9.04 -2.31
N ASP A 262 -9.83 9.46 -1.29
CA ASP A 262 -9.42 10.49 -0.34
C ASP A 262 -9.88 10.17 1.09
N VAL A 263 -8.94 10.12 2.04
CA VAL A 263 -9.21 9.73 3.43
C VAL A 263 -9.78 10.90 4.22
N ASN A 264 -11.08 10.81 4.53
CA ASN A 264 -11.80 11.85 5.24
C ASN A 264 -11.25 12.07 6.65
N GLY A 265 -11.06 13.34 7.03
CA GLY A 265 -10.81 13.73 8.42
C GLY A 265 -9.36 13.69 8.89
N LEU A 266 -8.38 13.35 8.03
CA LEU A 266 -6.96 13.26 8.40
C LEU A 266 -6.46 14.47 9.21
N LYS A 267 -6.81 15.70 8.79
CA LYS A 267 -6.43 16.92 9.51
C LYS A 267 -6.99 16.95 10.94
N MET A 268 -8.27 16.64 11.12
CA MET A 268 -8.92 16.61 12.45
C MET A 268 -8.25 15.56 13.37
N VAL A 269 -7.86 14.41 12.82
CA VAL A 269 -7.15 13.35 13.55
C VAL A 269 -5.72 13.79 13.92
N ASN A 270 -4.98 14.38 12.98
CA ASN A 270 -3.65 14.95 13.23
C ASN A 270 -3.68 16.03 14.32
N ASP A 271 -4.62 16.97 14.21
CA ASP A 271 -4.73 18.08 15.14
C ASP A 271 -5.12 17.57 16.54
N THR A 272 -6.01 16.59 16.65
CA THR A 272 -6.53 16.07 17.94
C THR A 272 -5.62 15.05 18.61
N TYR A 273 -5.00 14.15 17.85
CA TYR A 273 -4.23 13.01 18.37
C TYR A 273 -2.75 12.98 17.95
N GLY A 274 -2.29 13.99 17.21
CA GLY A 274 -0.91 14.10 16.72
C GLY A 274 -0.68 13.35 15.40
N HIS A 275 0.39 13.73 14.71
CA HIS A 275 0.74 13.17 13.39
C HIS A 275 0.91 11.65 13.38
N GLU A 276 1.43 11.05 14.46
CA GLU A 276 1.53 9.58 14.58
C GLU A 276 0.18 8.85 14.45
N MET A 277 -0.94 9.53 14.79
CA MET A 277 -2.27 8.94 14.64
C MET A 277 -2.80 9.09 13.21
N GLY A 278 -2.53 10.20 12.53
CA GLY A 278 -2.82 10.33 11.10
C GLY A 278 -1.98 9.40 10.24
N ASP A 279 -0.72 9.16 10.64
CA ASP A 279 0.14 8.15 10.01
C ASP A 279 -0.47 6.74 10.15
N LYS A 280 -0.98 6.39 11.33
CA LYS A 280 -1.73 5.13 11.54
C LYS A 280 -3.02 5.08 10.71
N LEU A 281 -3.76 6.19 10.60
CA LEU A 281 -4.96 6.30 9.75
C LEU A 281 -4.63 6.00 8.29
N LEU A 282 -3.57 6.61 7.75
CA LEU A 282 -3.12 6.44 6.37
C LEU A 282 -2.59 5.03 6.10
N ILE A 283 -1.83 4.44 7.04
CA ILE A 283 -1.37 3.05 6.94
C ILE A 283 -2.56 2.08 6.96
N ARG A 284 -3.60 2.33 7.77
CA ARG A 284 -4.80 1.46 7.78
C ARG A 284 -5.63 1.64 6.51
N ALA A 285 -5.78 2.87 6.01
CA ALA A 285 -6.44 3.14 4.73
C ALA A 285 -5.74 2.45 3.55
N ALA A 286 -4.40 2.49 3.50
CA ALA A 286 -3.60 1.78 2.51
C ALA A 286 -3.88 0.26 2.53
N LYS A 287 -3.84 -0.36 3.70
CA LYS A 287 -4.16 -1.79 3.87
C LYS A 287 -5.59 -2.13 3.46
N LEU A 288 -6.56 -1.28 3.81
CA LEU A 288 -7.96 -1.47 3.39
C LEU A 288 -8.10 -1.41 1.87
N LEU A 289 -7.34 -0.57 1.18
CA LEU A 289 -7.30 -0.54 -0.30
C LEU A 289 -6.66 -1.82 -0.85
N GLU A 290 -5.54 -2.30 -0.30
CA GLU A 290 -4.92 -3.58 -0.68
C GLU A 290 -5.88 -4.77 -0.48
N GLU A 291 -6.52 -4.87 0.70
CA GLU A 291 -7.57 -5.85 1.03
C GLU A 291 -8.79 -5.78 0.09
N SER A 292 -9.01 -4.63 -0.57
CA SER A 292 -10.14 -4.36 -1.47
C SER A 292 -9.81 -4.50 -2.95
N CYS A 293 -8.58 -4.86 -3.32
CA CYS A 293 -8.08 -4.91 -4.69
C CYS A 293 -7.47 -6.29 -5.00
N ARG A 294 -6.93 -6.47 -6.21
CA ARG A 294 -6.20 -7.67 -6.64
C ARG A 294 -4.70 -7.41 -6.70
N GLU A 295 -3.91 -8.47 -6.81
CA GLU A 295 -2.45 -8.37 -6.97
C GLU A 295 -2.06 -7.68 -8.30
N GLU A 296 -2.89 -7.78 -9.35
CA GLU A 296 -2.70 -7.06 -10.61
C GLU A 296 -3.12 -5.57 -10.60
N ASP A 297 -3.80 -5.10 -9.55
CA ASP A 297 -4.31 -3.72 -9.45
C ASP A 297 -3.21 -2.80 -8.86
N LEU A 298 -2.91 -1.67 -9.52
CA LEU A 298 -1.84 -0.78 -9.07
C LEU A 298 -2.39 0.29 -8.10
N ILE A 299 -2.03 0.16 -6.82
CA ILE A 299 -2.43 1.07 -5.74
C ILE A 299 -1.29 2.02 -5.38
N SER A 300 -1.55 3.31 -5.42
CA SER A 300 -0.57 4.36 -5.15
C SER A 300 -1.11 5.38 -4.14
N ARG A 301 -0.24 5.92 -3.29
CA ARG A 301 -0.52 7.17 -2.57
C ARG A 301 -0.16 8.34 -3.48
N TRP A 302 -1.11 9.23 -3.73
CA TRP A 302 -0.97 10.37 -4.64
C TRP A 302 -0.36 11.58 -3.92
N GLY A 303 -0.76 11.81 -2.66
CA GLY A 303 -0.20 12.82 -1.78
C GLY A 303 -1.13 13.07 -0.59
N GLY A 304 -0.59 13.41 0.59
CA GLY A 304 -1.43 13.70 1.77
C GLY A 304 -2.36 12.53 2.15
N ASP A 305 -3.66 12.79 2.08
CA ASP A 305 -4.80 11.89 2.28
C ASP A 305 -5.29 11.19 0.99
N GLU A 306 -4.70 11.48 -0.17
CA GLU A 306 -5.15 11.00 -1.49
C GLU A 306 -4.42 9.73 -1.98
N PHE A 307 -5.18 8.85 -2.63
CA PHE A 307 -4.75 7.57 -3.20
C PHE A 307 -5.37 7.37 -4.60
N VAL A 308 -4.66 6.65 -5.46
CA VAL A 308 -5.09 6.27 -6.82
C VAL A 308 -5.01 4.76 -6.97
N VAL A 309 -6.04 4.16 -7.56
CA VAL A 309 -6.04 2.75 -7.99
C VAL A 309 -6.22 2.70 -9.50
N LEU A 310 -5.23 2.16 -10.23
CA LEU A 310 -5.28 1.94 -11.66
C LEU A 310 -5.64 0.48 -11.95
N LEU A 311 -6.63 0.25 -12.83
CA LEU A 311 -7.28 -1.05 -13.01
C LEU A 311 -7.23 -1.56 -14.49
N PRO A 312 -6.16 -2.30 -14.83
CA PRO A 312 -5.96 -3.16 -16.00
C PRO A 312 -7.17 -3.81 -16.68
N GLY A 313 -7.65 -3.36 -17.83
CA GLY A 313 -8.68 -4.10 -18.59
C GLY A 313 -10.05 -4.23 -17.88
N ILE A 314 -10.28 -3.45 -16.82
CA ILE A 314 -11.48 -3.50 -15.99
C ILE A 314 -12.58 -2.60 -16.57
N ASP A 315 -13.76 -3.17 -16.78
CA ASP A 315 -14.94 -2.44 -17.26
C ASP A 315 -15.72 -1.73 -16.13
N GLU A 316 -16.70 -0.92 -16.55
CA GLU A 316 -17.56 -0.14 -15.67
C GLU A 316 -18.39 -1.00 -14.68
N LYS A 317 -18.74 -2.24 -15.03
CA LYS A 317 -19.51 -3.13 -14.14
C LYS A 317 -18.62 -3.72 -13.06
N ILE A 318 -17.36 -4.01 -13.37
CA ILE A 318 -16.40 -4.58 -12.43
C ILE A 318 -15.82 -3.50 -11.51
N VAL A 319 -15.46 -2.31 -12.03
CA VAL A 319 -15.00 -1.20 -11.17
C VAL A 319 -16.06 -0.78 -10.15
N ASN A 320 -17.35 -0.77 -10.51
CA ASN A 320 -18.43 -0.52 -9.55
C ASN A 320 -18.48 -1.55 -8.41
N LYS A 321 -18.13 -2.82 -8.67
CA LYS A 321 -18.03 -3.85 -7.61
C LYS A 321 -16.82 -3.61 -6.71
N ILE A 322 -15.68 -3.23 -7.27
CA ILE A 322 -14.47 -2.87 -6.51
C ILE A 322 -14.73 -1.63 -5.66
N TYR A 323 -15.30 -0.57 -6.24
CA TYR A 323 -15.74 0.65 -5.57
C TYR A 323 -16.64 0.34 -4.36
N LYS A 324 -17.66 -0.51 -4.54
CA LYS A 324 -18.56 -0.89 -3.45
C LYS A 324 -17.82 -1.69 -2.37
N ARG A 325 -16.97 -2.64 -2.75
CA ARG A 325 -16.13 -3.41 -1.81
C ARG A 325 -15.23 -2.50 -0.97
N ILE A 326 -14.59 -1.49 -1.59
CA ILE A 326 -13.81 -0.49 -0.85
C ILE A 326 -14.72 0.25 0.14
N LYS A 327 -15.88 0.77 -0.28
CA LYS A 327 -16.80 1.48 0.63
C LYS A 327 -17.25 0.63 1.81
N ASP A 328 -17.63 -0.63 1.57
CA ASP A 328 -18.14 -1.51 2.61
C ASP A 328 -17.00 -1.91 3.58
N ASN A 329 -15.79 -2.21 3.08
CA ASN A 329 -14.61 -2.46 3.91
C ASN A 329 -14.22 -1.25 4.80
N PHE A 330 -14.35 -0.01 4.30
CA PHE A 330 -14.08 1.18 5.09
C PHE A 330 -15.19 1.46 6.14
N ARG A 331 -16.46 1.21 5.81
CA ARG A 331 -17.60 1.41 6.73
C ARG A 331 -17.51 0.58 8.01
N GLU A 332 -16.97 -0.63 7.91
CA GLU A 332 -16.78 -1.53 9.05
C GLU A 332 -15.42 -1.33 9.74
N ALA A 333 -14.54 -0.48 9.20
CA ALA A 333 -13.20 -0.30 9.71
C ALA A 333 -13.08 0.83 10.74
N THR A 334 -12.56 0.48 11.91
CA THR A 334 -12.00 1.44 12.86
C THR A 334 -10.47 1.37 12.86
N LEU A 335 -9.83 2.45 13.30
CA LEU A 335 -8.54 2.35 13.96
C LEU A 335 -8.79 1.68 15.31
N GLY A 336 -8.29 0.45 15.50
CA GLY A 336 -8.41 -0.31 16.76
C GLY A 336 -7.70 0.33 17.98
N VAL A 337 -7.30 1.60 17.88
CA VAL A 337 -6.91 2.47 18.99
C VAL A 337 -8.00 3.54 19.11
N LYS A 338 -8.84 3.43 20.15
CA LYS A 338 -10.02 4.29 20.44
C LYS A 338 -11.19 4.16 19.45
N ASP A 339 -11.28 3.07 18.70
CA ASP A 339 -12.38 2.75 17.78
C ASP A 339 -12.76 3.88 16.81
N LEU A 340 -11.76 4.68 16.42
CA LEU A 340 -11.96 5.84 15.58
C LEU A 340 -12.36 5.39 14.16
N PRO A 341 -13.56 5.75 13.66
CA PRO A 341 -14.05 5.27 12.37
C PRO A 341 -13.21 5.84 11.22
N ILE A 342 -12.96 5.01 10.21
CA ILE A 342 -12.21 5.39 9.01
C ILE A 342 -13.20 5.61 7.87
N SER A 343 -13.09 6.74 7.18
CA SER A 343 -13.96 7.07 6.04
C SER A 343 -13.15 7.49 4.83
N ILE A 344 -13.65 7.18 3.65
CA ILE A 344 -12.99 7.47 2.37
C ILE A 344 -14.02 7.98 1.36
N ALA A 345 -13.71 9.10 0.72
CA ALA A 345 -14.43 9.57 -0.46
C ALA A 345 -13.85 8.87 -1.69
N LEU A 346 -14.71 8.44 -2.62
CA LEU A 346 -14.29 7.71 -3.81
C LEU A 346 -14.98 8.25 -5.06
N GLY A 347 -14.22 8.42 -6.13
CA GLY A 347 -14.69 8.65 -7.50
C GLY A 347 -13.98 7.71 -8.47
N PHE A 348 -14.65 7.35 -9.57
CA PHE A 348 -14.03 6.50 -10.60
C PHE A 348 -14.42 6.91 -12.01
N ALA A 349 -13.52 6.63 -12.95
CA ALA A 349 -13.73 6.88 -14.37
C ALA A 349 -13.24 5.69 -15.21
N VAL A 350 -13.77 5.54 -16.43
CA VAL A 350 -13.49 4.41 -17.31
C VAL A 350 -13.19 4.89 -18.73
N LYS A 351 -12.00 4.57 -19.23
CA LYS A 351 -11.56 4.81 -20.61
C LYS A 351 -11.81 3.55 -21.43
N LYS A 352 -12.82 3.59 -22.31
CA LYS A 352 -13.19 2.45 -23.19
C LYS A 352 -12.50 2.49 -24.55
N THR A 353 -11.91 3.64 -24.91
CA THR A 353 -11.40 3.97 -26.25
C THR A 353 -10.08 4.75 -26.16
N MET A 354 -9.34 4.84 -27.26
CA MET A 354 -8.01 5.50 -27.28
C MET A 354 -8.05 7.03 -27.35
N ASP A 355 -9.19 7.60 -27.71
CA ASP A 355 -9.46 9.04 -27.87
C ASP A 355 -9.32 9.87 -26.58
N LYS A 356 -9.76 9.33 -25.45
CA LYS A 356 -9.69 10.01 -24.14
C LYS A 356 -8.30 9.86 -23.52
N ASP A 357 -7.59 10.95 -23.23
CA ASP A 357 -6.28 10.86 -22.57
C ASP A 357 -6.36 10.34 -21.12
N THR A 358 -5.26 9.80 -20.59
CA THR A 358 -5.14 9.35 -19.19
C THR A 358 -5.19 10.49 -18.18
N GLN A 359 -4.79 11.71 -18.51
CA GLN A 359 -5.01 12.87 -17.63
C GLN A 359 -6.50 13.22 -17.54
N ALA A 360 -7.24 13.15 -18.66
CA ALA A 360 -8.70 13.30 -18.66
C ALA A 360 -9.43 12.14 -17.95
N LEU A 361 -8.80 10.96 -17.85
CA LEU A 361 -9.29 9.84 -17.03
C LEU A 361 -9.15 10.15 -15.54
N LEU A 362 -8.00 10.68 -15.12
CA LEU A 362 -7.74 11.10 -13.74
C LEU A 362 -8.69 12.23 -13.31
N ALA A 363 -8.79 13.31 -14.09
CA ALA A 363 -9.65 14.45 -13.78
C ALA A 363 -11.13 14.05 -13.59
N GLU A 364 -11.69 13.18 -14.44
CA GLU A 364 -13.07 12.70 -14.25
C GLU A 364 -13.25 11.87 -12.97
N ALA A 365 -12.23 11.11 -12.56
CA ALA A 365 -12.27 10.37 -11.29
C ALA A 365 -12.15 11.30 -10.08
N GLU A 366 -11.32 12.35 -10.19
CA GLU A 366 -11.12 13.40 -9.20
C GLU A 366 -12.39 14.25 -9.00
N ASP A 367 -13.02 14.74 -10.07
CA ASP A 367 -14.30 15.48 -10.01
C ASP A 367 -15.38 14.68 -9.27
N LYS A 368 -15.54 13.40 -9.64
CA LYS A 368 -16.49 12.48 -8.98
C LYS A 368 -16.12 12.17 -7.53
N MET A 369 -14.83 12.12 -7.21
CA MET A 369 -14.35 11.93 -5.85
C MET A 369 -14.70 13.16 -5.01
N TYR A 370 -14.49 14.37 -5.55
CA TYR A 370 -14.78 15.63 -4.87
C TYR A 370 -16.28 15.79 -4.59
N ASP A 371 -17.15 15.48 -5.55
CA ASP A 371 -18.60 15.45 -5.34
C ASP A 371 -19.00 14.45 -4.25
N ASN A 372 -18.39 13.27 -4.21
CA ASN A 372 -18.63 12.30 -3.14
C ASN A 372 -18.06 12.80 -1.79
N LYS A 373 -16.89 13.43 -1.76
CA LYS A 373 -16.24 14.00 -0.57
C LYS A 373 -17.13 15.05 0.10
N ARG A 374 -17.82 15.90 -0.67
CA ARG A 374 -18.77 16.89 -0.13
C ARG A 374 -19.95 16.28 0.64
N VAL A 375 -20.34 15.04 0.32
CA VAL A 375 -21.42 14.31 1.01
C VAL A 375 -20.86 13.47 2.17
N GLU A 376 -19.84 12.64 1.91
CA GLU A 376 -19.28 11.71 2.89
C GLU A 376 -18.59 12.44 4.05
N SER A 377 -17.84 13.52 3.77
CA SER A 377 -17.01 14.22 4.77
C SER A 377 -17.81 14.83 5.92
N LYS A 378 -19.08 15.19 5.70
CA LYS A 378 -19.98 15.65 6.78
C LYS A 378 -20.21 14.53 7.79
N SER A 379 -20.69 13.39 7.30
CA SER A 379 -20.92 12.20 8.14
C SER A 379 -19.63 11.69 8.80
N ALA A 380 -18.51 11.72 8.08
CA ALA A 380 -17.21 11.31 8.59
C ALA A 380 -16.74 12.18 9.76
N LYS A 381 -16.83 13.51 9.64
CA LYS A 381 -16.46 14.45 10.72
C LYS A 381 -17.33 14.26 11.96
N SER A 382 -18.64 14.11 11.79
CA SER A 382 -19.56 13.92 12.92
C SER A 382 -19.38 12.56 13.58
N ASN A 383 -19.07 11.49 12.84
CA ASN A 383 -18.67 10.19 13.39
C ASN A 383 -17.33 10.25 14.15
N ILE A 384 -16.33 10.97 13.62
CA ILE A 384 -15.07 11.22 14.32
C ILE A 384 -15.35 11.96 15.64
N LEU A 385 -16.18 13.01 15.63
CA LEU A 385 -16.50 13.78 16.84
C LEU A 385 -17.18 12.93 17.93
N GLN A 386 -18.10 12.03 17.55
CA GLN A 386 -18.70 11.10 18.50
C GLN A 386 -17.65 10.16 19.12
N ALA A 387 -16.71 9.63 18.32
CA ALA A 387 -15.59 8.86 18.85
C ALA A 387 -14.66 9.70 19.75
N LEU A 388 -14.45 10.99 19.46
CA LEU A 388 -13.71 11.90 20.34
C LEU A 388 -14.41 12.07 21.70
N LEU A 389 -15.74 12.21 21.72
CA LEU A 389 -16.54 12.32 22.94
C LEU A 389 -16.48 11.04 23.78
N SER A 390 -16.71 9.87 23.18
CA SER A 390 -16.60 8.58 23.88
C SER A 390 -15.19 8.36 24.45
N ALA A 391 -14.15 8.73 23.68
CA ALA A 391 -12.77 8.65 24.13
C ALA A 391 -12.39 9.67 25.22
N LEU A 392 -13.11 10.79 25.33
CA LEU A 392 -12.96 11.76 26.43
C LEU A 392 -13.56 11.22 27.73
N GLY A 393 -14.79 10.69 27.70
CA GLY A 393 -15.43 10.11 28.89
C GLY A 393 -14.65 8.93 29.50
N ALA A 394 -13.94 8.15 28.68
CA ALA A 394 -13.02 7.11 29.17
C ALA A 394 -11.71 7.66 29.79
N LYS A 395 -11.37 8.93 29.48
CA LYS A 395 -10.11 9.59 29.87
C LYS A 395 -10.25 10.50 31.10
N SER A 396 -11.32 11.26 31.24
CA SER A 396 -11.49 12.20 32.35
C SER A 396 -12.14 11.53 33.57
N HIS A 397 -12.37 12.32 34.63
CA HIS A 397 -13.26 11.93 35.74
C HIS A 397 -14.70 12.41 35.52
N GLU A 398 -14.99 13.15 34.45
CA GLU A 398 -16.36 13.51 34.08
C GLU A 398 -17.10 12.23 33.68
N THR A 399 -18.17 11.92 34.41
CA THR A 399 -19.05 10.79 34.12
C THR A 399 -20.11 11.20 33.09
N GLU A 400 -20.68 10.23 32.38
CA GLU A 400 -21.88 10.47 31.56
C GLU A 400 -23.01 11.09 32.40
N ASP A 401 -23.07 10.77 33.70
CA ASP A 401 -23.97 11.39 34.67
C ASP A 401 -23.70 12.89 34.91
N HIS A 402 -22.45 13.36 34.88
CA HIS A 402 -22.15 14.80 34.94
C HIS A 402 -22.71 15.50 33.71
N VAL A 403 -22.38 15.04 32.51
CA VAL A 403 -22.86 15.64 31.24
C VAL A 403 -24.40 15.63 31.18
N ARG A 404 -25.03 14.56 31.67
CA ARG A 404 -26.49 14.45 31.78
C ARG A 404 -27.08 15.47 32.74
N ARG A 405 -26.56 15.60 33.97
CA ARG A 405 -27.04 16.60 34.96
C ARG A 405 -26.82 18.02 34.47
N LEU A 406 -25.65 18.31 33.90
CA LEU A 406 -25.29 19.59 33.30
C LEU A 406 -26.31 19.99 32.23
N LYS A 407 -26.64 19.07 31.30
CA LYS A 407 -27.68 19.27 30.28
C LYS A 407 -29.07 19.48 30.88
N GLU A 408 -29.49 18.67 31.84
CA GLU A 408 -30.80 18.79 32.50
C GLU A 408 -30.97 20.15 33.21
N LEU A 409 -29.92 20.64 33.88
CA LEU A 409 -29.93 21.93 34.56
C LEU A 409 -29.85 23.11 33.58
N ALA A 410 -29.02 23.01 32.54
CA ALA A 410 -28.86 24.05 31.52
C ALA A 410 -30.17 24.28 30.74
N ILE A 411 -30.87 23.20 30.34
CA ILE A 411 -32.17 23.32 29.66
C ILE A 411 -33.19 24.02 30.57
N LYS A 412 -33.32 23.63 31.84
CA LYS A 412 -34.25 24.28 32.78
C LYS A 412 -33.95 25.77 32.99
N LEU A 413 -32.66 26.14 33.08
CA LEU A 413 -32.27 27.55 33.19
C LEU A 413 -32.63 28.30 31.91
N GLY A 414 -32.33 27.71 30.75
CA GLY A 414 -32.71 28.21 29.44
C GLY A 414 -34.21 28.45 29.29
N GLU A 415 -35.04 27.50 29.72
CA GLU A 415 -36.50 27.63 29.74
C GLU A 415 -36.95 28.78 30.67
N LYS A 416 -36.38 28.89 31.87
CA LYS A 416 -36.72 29.95 32.84
C LYS A 416 -36.34 31.35 32.36
N VAL A 417 -35.30 31.49 31.54
CA VAL A 417 -34.91 32.78 30.91
C VAL A 417 -35.53 33.00 29.53
N GLY A 418 -36.35 32.07 29.03
CA GLY A 418 -37.12 32.24 27.79
C GLY A 418 -36.32 31.99 26.50
N LEU A 419 -35.32 31.12 26.53
CA LEU A 419 -34.61 30.70 25.30
C LEU A 419 -35.56 30.09 24.27
N SER A 420 -35.25 30.28 22.99
CA SER A 420 -35.94 29.61 21.90
C SER A 420 -35.66 28.11 21.91
N VAL A 421 -36.53 27.29 21.30
CA VAL A 421 -36.27 25.85 21.12
C VAL A 421 -34.92 25.60 20.41
N SER A 422 -34.58 26.45 19.42
CA SER A 422 -33.30 26.36 18.72
C SER A 422 -32.11 26.68 19.62
N ASP A 423 -32.25 27.58 20.59
CA ASP A 423 -31.17 27.90 21.54
C ASP A 423 -31.08 26.88 22.67
N LEU A 424 -32.18 26.24 23.06
CA LEU A 424 -32.18 25.08 23.96
C LEU A 424 -31.46 23.87 23.32
N ASP A 425 -31.69 23.61 22.03
CA ASP A 425 -30.96 22.59 21.28
C ASP A 425 -29.46 22.91 21.20
N ARG A 426 -29.10 24.17 20.89
CA ARG A 426 -27.70 24.64 20.88
C ARG A 426 -27.05 24.53 22.26
N LEU A 427 -27.74 24.91 23.32
CA LEU A 427 -27.27 24.81 24.71
C LEU A 427 -27.09 23.35 25.15
N SER A 428 -28.02 22.46 24.79
CA SER A 428 -27.85 21.03 25.00
C SER A 428 -26.62 20.46 24.30
N LEU A 429 -26.29 20.98 23.12
CA LEU A 429 -25.17 20.50 22.32
C LEU A 429 -23.84 21.07 22.83
N LEU A 430 -23.84 22.34 23.25
CA LEU A 430 -22.75 22.99 23.98
C LEU A 430 -22.40 22.22 25.26
N ALA A 431 -23.39 21.85 26.08
CA ALA A 431 -23.18 21.07 27.29
C ALA A 431 -22.45 19.72 27.03
N ASN A 432 -22.72 19.06 25.91
CA ASN A 432 -22.00 17.84 25.51
C ASN A 432 -20.58 18.10 24.99
N LEU A 433 -20.29 19.29 24.46
CA LEU A 433 -19.07 19.58 23.68
C LEU A 433 -18.06 20.51 24.36
N HIS A 434 -18.44 21.26 25.40
CA HIS A 434 -17.61 22.30 26.02
C HIS A 434 -16.19 21.81 26.36
N ASP A 435 -16.10 20.61 26.90
CA ASP A 435 -14.86 19.98 27.35
C ASP A 435 -14.08 19.21 26.28
N ILE A 436 -14.53 19.17 25.01
CA ILE A 436 -13.93 18.29 23.99
C ILE A 436 -12.43 18.57 23.73
N GLY A 437 -11.95 19.78 24.06
CA GLY A 437 -10.53 20.11 24.00
C GLY A 437 -9.65 19.35 25.01
N LYS A 438 -10.23 18.84 26.11
CA LYS A 438 -9.53 18.01 27.10
C LYS A 438 -9.00 16.70 26.49
N THR A 439 -9.45 16.30 25.31
CA THR A 439 -8.95 15.12 24.55
C THR A 439 -7.43 15.15 24.32
N LYS A 440 -6.83 16.34 24.16
CA LYS A 440 -5.37 16.56 24.02
C LYS A 440 -4.58 16.51 25.32
N ILE A 441 -5.24 16.66 26.47
CA ILE A 441 -4.55 16.71 27.77
C ILE A 441 -4.10 15.28 28.15
N PRO A 442 -2.87 15.12 28.67
CA PRO A 442 -2.38 13.87 29.24
C PRO A 442 -3.30 13.33 30.33
N ALA A 443 -3.48 12.00 30.37
CA ALA A 443 -4.37 11.37 31.35
C ALA A 443 -3.80 11.46 32.78
N GLU A 444 -2.48 11.56 32.94
CA GLU A 444 -1.84 11.77 34.25
C GLU A 444 -2.23 13.12 34.86
N ILE A 445 -2.38 14.16 34.02
CA ILE A 445 -2.79 15.50 34.42
C ILE A 445 -4.29 15.50 34.78
N LEU A 446 -5.15 14.96 33.90
CA LEU A 446 -6.60 14.89 34.14
C LEU A 446 -7.00 14.06 35.36
N LYS A 447 -6.18 13.07 35.75
CA LYS A 447 -6.41 12.18 36.90
C LYS A 447 -5.51 12.49 38.10
N LYS A 448 -4.78 13.63 38.10
CA LYS A 448 -3.78 13.95 39.13
C LYS A 448 -4.43 14.12 40.50
N ALA A 449 -4.02 13.29 41.47
CA ALA A 449 -4.62 13.24 42.80
C ALA A 449 -4.32 14.46 43.72
N GLY A 450 -3.71 15.52 43.20
CA GLY A 450 -3.22 16.65 43.99
C GLY A 450 -3.37 17.96 43.23
N LYS A 451 -2.79 19.04 43.77
CA LYS A 451 -2.71 20.30 43.04
C LYS A 451 -1.89 20.13 41.76
N LEU A 452 -2.36 20.78 40.70
CA LEU A 452 -1.63 20.92 39.45
C LEU A 452 -0.48 21.91 39.62
N GLU A 453 0.59 21.69 38.88
CA GLU A 453 1.68 22.64 38.71
C GLU A 453 1.27 23.74 37.71
N GLU A 454 1.91 24.91 37.76
CA GLU A 454 1.56 26.03 36.88
C GLU A 454 1.63 25.65 35.39
N SER A 455 2.64 24.85 35.01
CA SER A 455 2.82 24.30 33.67
C SER A 455 1.69 23.35 33.24
N GLU A 456 1.14 22.57 34.17
CA GLU A 456 -0.02 21.70 33.93
C GLU A 456 -1.30 22.53 33.81
N TRP A 457 -1.45 23.58 34.64
CA TRP A 457 -2.60 24.48 34.61
C TRP A 457 -2.67 25.28 33.30
N GLU A 458 -1.53 25.77 32.80
CA GLU A 458 -1.41 26.41 31.48
C GLU A 458 -1.65 25.45 30.29
N LEU A 459 -1.62 24.13 30.51
CA LEU A 459 -2.10 23.15 29.53
C LEU A 459 -3.62 22.96 29.63
N ILE A 460 -4.20 22.98 30.84
CA ILE A 460 -5.65 22.91 31.02
C ILE A 460 -6.34 24.15 30.42
N LYS A 461 -5.83 25.37 30.66
CA LYS A 461 -6.44 26.61 30.13
C LYS A 461 -6.61 26.66 28.61
N LYS A 462 -5.89 25.83 27.86
CA LYS A 462 -5.94 25.76 26.39
C LYS A 462 -7.04 24.85 25.85
N HIS A 463 -7.77 24.14 26.71
CA HIS A 463 -8.84 23.26 26.26
C HIS A 463 -10.05 23.99 25.64
N PRO A 464 -10.48 25.19 26.05
CA PRO A 464 -11.61 25.89 25.39
C PRO A 464 -11.25 26.29 23.96
N GLU A 465 -10.04 26.84 23.73
CA GLU A 465 -9.52 27.13 22.38
C GLU A 465 -9.41 25.87 21.53
N THR A 466 -8.93 24.77 22.13
CA THR A 466 -8.79 23.48 21.46
C THR A 466 -10.15 22.90 21.09
N GLY A 467 -11.14 23.00 21.98
CA GLY A 467 -12.52 22.56 21.76
C GLY A 467 -13.19 23.37 20.65
N ALA A 468 -13.04 24.70 20.67
CA ALA A 468 -13.50 25.59 19.62
C ALA A 468 -12.90 25.24 18.24
N TYR A 469 -11.61 24.91 18.20
CA TYR A 469 -10.93 24.48 16.97
C TYR A 469 -11.45 23.12 16.45
N ILE A 470 -11.69 22.16 17.34
CA ILE A 470 -12.28 20.86 16.98
C ILE A 470 -13.72 21.05 16.46
N ALA A 471 -14.55 21.85 17.15
CA ALA A 471 -15.94 22.11 16.77
C ALA A 471 -16.06 22.87 15.44
N SER A 472 -15.25 23.92 15.22
CA SER A 472 -15.20 24.69 13.97
C SER A 472 -14.75 23.88 12.74
N SER A 473 -14.13 22.72 12.95
CA SER A 473 -13.77 21.81 11.86
C SER A 473 -14.97 21.03 11.28
N SER A 474 -16.16 21.10 11.89
CA SER A 474 -17.41 20.49 11.40
C SER A 474 -18.53 21.51 11.22
N GLU A 475 -19.24 21.47 10.10
CA GLU A 475 -20.38 22.36 9.84
C GLU A 475 -21.51 22.19 10.87
N ASP A 476 -21.70 20.96 11.37
CA ASP A 476 -22.73 20.63 12.36
C ASP A 476 -22.48 21.29 13.73
N PHE A 477 -21.26 21.75 14.01
CA PHE A 477 -20.84 22.25 15.34
C PHE A 477 -20.08 23.57 15.31
N SER A 478 -19.72 24.10 14.12
CA SER A 478 -18.97 25.35 13.99
C SER A 478 -19.73 26.57 14.53
N HIS A 479 -21.06 26.49 14.59
CA HIS A 479 -21.94 27.52 15.16
C HIS A 479 -21.97 27.53 16.71
N LEU A 480 -21.12 26.71 17.36
CA LEU A 480 -20.88 26.68 18.80
C LEU A 480 -19.42 26.97 19.16
N SER A 481 -18.55 27.32 18.20
CA SER A 481 -17.11 27.43 18.47
C SER A 481 -16.79 28.51 19.48
N GLU A 482 -17.49 29.64 19.46
CA GLU A 482 -17.25 30.74 20.39
C GLU A 482 -17.87 30.47 21.75
N GLU A 483 -19.05 29.83 21.82
CA GLU A 483 -19.61 29.35 23.08
C GLU A 483 -18.68 28.32 23.77
N ILE A 484 -18.08 27.40 23.01
CA ILE A 484 -17.08 26.44 23.51
C ILE A 484 -15.77 27.16 23.89
N ARG A 485 -15.35 28.18 23.15
CA ARG A 485 -14.16 28.97 23.50
C ARG A 485 -14.35 29.69 24.84
N SER A 486 -15.54 30.26 25.06
CA SER A 486 -15.79 31.22 26.13
C SER A 486 -16.46 30.66 27.39
N HIS A 487 -16.63 29.34 27.52
CA HIS A 487 -17.31 28.75 28.69
C HIS A 487 -16.57 28.88 30.03
N HIS A 488 -15.31 29.36 30.00
CA HIS A 488 -14.51 29.71 31.18
C HIS A 488 -14.16 31.20 31.27
N GLU A 489 -14.80 32.04 30.45
CA GLU A 489 -14.79 33.48 30.66
C GLU A 489 -15.60 33.84 31.92
N ARG A 490 -15.26 34.95 32.55
CA ARG A 490 -15.89 35.44 33.78
C ARG A 490 -16.50 36.81 33.51
N TRP A 491 -17.64 37.10 34.15
CA TRP A 491 -18.32 38.39 33.97
C TRP A 491 -17.43 39.62 34.27
N ASP A 492 -16.46 39.48 35.17
CA ASP A 492 -15.44 40.48 35.54
C ASP A 492 -14.23 40.59 34.60
N GLY A 493 -14.12 39.75 33.57
CA GLY A 493 -12.98 39.75 32.65
C GLY A 493 -11.75 38.97 33.15
N ASP A 494 -11.70 38.50 34.40
CA ASP A 494 -10.60 37.68 34.95
C ASP A 494 -10.62 36.21 34.45
N GLY A 495 -11.39 35.95 33.39
CA GLY A 495 -11.59 34.63 32.77
C GLY A 495 -10.50 34.23 31.78
N TYR A 496 -10.76 33.15 31.05
CA TYR A 496 -9.88 32.67 29.98
C TYR A 496 -10.69 31.96 28.88
N PRO A 497 -10.20 31.90 27.63
CA PRO A 497 -8.86 32.27 27.15
C PRO A 497 -8.65 33.74 26.77
N ASN A 498 -9.70 34.51 26.52
CA ASN A 498 -9.60 35.85 25.94
C ASN A 498 -9.73 36.98 26.98
N GLY A 499 -10.35 36.72 28.14
CA GLY A 499 -10.64 37.76 29.14
C GLY A 499 -11.82 38.65 28.72
N LEU A 500 -12.89 38.03 28.18
CA LEU A 500 -14.09 38.75 27.76
C LEU A 500 -14.88 39.23 28.99
N GLU A 501 -15.38 40.47 28.96
CA GLU A 501 -16.14 41.06 30.07
C GLU A 501 -17.65 41.17 29.77
N GLY A 502 -18.47 40.99 30.80
CA GLY A 502 -19.92 41.24 30.74
C GLY A 502 -20.66 40.55 29.58
N GLU A 503 -21.28 41.37 28.72
CA GLU A 503 -22.10 40.90 27.60
C GLU A 503 -21.31 40.46 26.37
N GLU A 504 -19.98 40.72 26.31
CA GLU A 504 -19.12 40.20 25.25
C GLU A 504 -19.04 38.66 25.28
N ILE A 505 -19.25 38.07 26.47
CA ILE A 505 -19.34 36.63 26.65
C ILE A 505 -20.62 36.11 25.97
N PRO A 506 -20.55 35.10 25.07
CA PRO A 506 -21.72 34.49 24.45
C PRO A 506 -22.76 34.05 25.48
N TYR A 507 -24.04 34.37 25.24
CA TYR A 507 -25.11 34.20 26.23
C TYR A 507 -25.25 32.75 26.72
N LEU A 508 -25.11 31.76 25.82
CA LEU A 508 -25.16 30.34 26.19
C LEU A 508 -23.94 29.89 27.01
N ALA A 509 -22.77 30.52 26.84
CA ALA A 509 -21.59 30.26 27.66
C ALA A 509 -21.76 30.80 29.09
N ARG A 510 -22.40 31.96 29.26
CA ARG A 510 -22.76 32.51 30.58
C ARG A 510 -23.76 31.63 31.33
N ILE A 511 -24.72 31.02 30.62
CA ILE A 511 -25.64 30.03 31.19
C ILE A 511 -24.87 28.77 31.62
N LEU A 512 -24.00 28.25 30.74
CA LEU A 512 -23.26 27.01 31.01
C LEU A 512 -22.32 27.15 32.22
N SER A 513 -21.59 28.27 32.34
CA SER A 513 -20.59 28.44 33.40
C SER A 513 -21.19 28.44 34.82
N ILE A 514 -22.41 28.95 34.99
CA ILE A 514 -23.19 28.85 36.25
C ILE A 514 -23.52 27.39 36.56
N VAL A 515 -24.01 26.66 35.55
CA VAL A 515 -24.50 25.29 35.70
C VAL A 515 -23.35 24.31 35.95
N ASP A 516 -22.21 24.48 35.28
CA ASP A 516 -20.99 23.70 35.51
C ASP A 516 -20.44 23.95 36.91
N ALA A 517 -20.29 25.21 37.32
CA ALA A 517 -19.85 25.54 38.67
C ALA A 517 -20.76 24.91 39.75
N TYR A 518 -22.08 24.89 39.54
CA TYR A 518 -23.03 24.27 40.46
C TYR A 518 -22.90 22.74 40.50
N ASP A 519 -22.80 22.05 39.35
CA ASP A 519 -22.63 20.59 39.33
C ASP A 519 -21.29 20.19 39.98
N VAL A 520 -20.20 20.90 39.65
CA VAL A 520 -18.88 20.73 40.28
C VAL A 520 -18.93 20.92 41.81
N MET A 521 -19.67 21.90 42.30
CA MET A 521 -19.81 22.15 43.74
C MET A 521 -20.62 21.05 44.45
N THR A 522 -21.68 20.54 43.82
CA THR A 522 -22.64 19.62 44.46
C THR A 522 -22.34 18.14 44.23
N ALA A 523 -21.62 17.78 43.17
CA ALA A 523 -21.09 16.43 42.95
C ALA A 523 -19.76 16.18 43.70
N GLY A 524 -19.03 17.26 44.01
CA GLY A 524 -17.72 17.20 44.66
C GLY A 524 -16.59 16.86 43.69
N ARG A 525 -15.36 16.80 44.22
CA ARG A 525 -14.15 16.37 43.48
C ARG A 525 -13.38 15.35 44.32
N PRO A 526 -12.46 14.55 43.75
CA PRO A 526 -11.73 13.54 44.52
C PRO A 526 -10.82 14.09 45.65
N TYR A 527 -10.70 15.42 45.77
CA TYR A 527 -9.90 16.14 46.79
C TYR A 527 -10.73 17.18 47.57
N LYS A 528 -12.05 17.27 47.32
CA LYS A 528 -12.96 18.25 47.96
C LYS A 528 -14.37 17.65 48.04
N ASP A 529 -14.86 17.45 49.26
CA ASP A 529 -16.22 16.97 49.50
C ASP A 529 -17.28 17.87 48.84
N PRO A 530 -18.42 17.31 48.41
CA PRO A 530 -19.53 18.09 47.85
C PRO A 530 -20.08 19.09 48.88
N LEU A 531 -20.41 20.29 48.40
CA LEU A 531 -21.14 21.30 49.16
C LEU A 531 -22.62 20.95 49.25
N SER A 532 -23.30 21.40 50.31
CA SER A 532 -24.75 21.37 50.36
C SER A 532 -25.38 22.25 49.26
N LYS A 533 -26.65 21.98 48.95
CA LYS A 533 -27.44 22.78 47.99
C LYS A 533 -27.46 24.25 48.40
N GLU A 534 -27.62 24.51 49.70
CA GLU A 534 -27.72 25.84 50.30
C GLU A 534 -26.39 26.60 50.20
N GLU A 535 -25.26 25.92 50.46
CA GLU A 535 -23.91 26.49 50.32
C GLU A 535 -23.57 26.79 48.85
N ALA A 536 -23.84 25.86 47.93
CA ALA A 536 -23.61 26.07 46.50
C ALA A 536 -24.45 27.25 45.96
N LEU A 537 -25.72 27.37 46.36
CA LEU A 537 -26.54 28.53 46.01
C LEU A 537 -26.07 29.83 46.65
N LYS A 538 -25.45 29.78 47.83
CA LYS A 538 -24.83 30.96 48.44
C LYS A 538 -23.61 31.40 47.63
N GLU A 539 -22.74 30.47 47.22
CA GLU A 539 -21.58 30.78 46.38
C GLU A 539 -21.99 31.41 45.02
N ILE A 540 -23.01 30.86 44.34
CA ILE A 540 -23.53 31.44 43.08
C ILE A 540 -24.03 32.88 43.28
N ARG A 541 -24.68 33.21 44.41
CA ARG A 541 -25.08 34.59 44.73
C ARG A 541 -23.87 35.49 45.03
N ASP A 542 -22.94 35.01 45.85
CA ASP A 542 -21.77 35.79 46.28
C ASP A 542 -20.82 36.08 45.10
N CYS A 543 -20.82 35.24 44.07
CA CYS A 543 -20.07 35.42 42.82
C CYS A 543 -20.87 36.10 41.68
N ALA A 544 -22.10 36.56 41.92
CA ALA A 544 -22.89 37.31 40.93
C ALA A 544 -22.24 38.67 40.63
N GLY A 545 -22.11 39.02 39.35
CA GLY A 545 -21.43 40.24 38.90
C GLY A 545 -19.89 40.16 38.97
N SER A 546 -19.31 39.02 39.33
CA SER A 546 -17.87 38.75 39.23
C SER A 546 -17.62 37.53 38.35
N GLN A 547 -17.86 36.31 38.85
CA GLN A 547 -17.75 35.12 38.02
C GLN A 547 -18.92 34.99 37.04
N PHE A 548 -20.14 35.29 37.51
CA PHE A 548 -21.38 34.99 36.81
C PHE A 548 -22.16 36.25 36.42
N ASP A 549 -22.87 36.18 35.29
CA ASP A 549 -23.87 37.17 34.92
C ASP A 549 -24.91 37.31 36.08
N PRO A 550 -25.08 38.50 36.66
CA PRO A 550 -25.87 38.66 37.87
C PRO A 550 -27.36 38.34 37.65
N ASN A 551 -27.89 38.60 36.45
CA ASN A 551 -29.29 38.30 36.13
C ASN A 551 -29.49 36.78 35.98
N LEU A 552 -28.57 36.09 35.32
CA LEU A 552 -28.62 34.63 35.17
C LEU A 552 -28.41 33.92 36.51
N ALA A 553 -27.50 34.41 37.35
CA ALA A 553 -27.25 33.87 38.69
C ALA A 553 -28.51 33.95 39.57
N GLU A 554 -29.22 35.08 39.57
CA GLU A 554 -30.50 35.23 40.28
C GLU A 554 -31.55 34.24 39.74
N LYS A 555 -31.74 34.15 38.42
CA LYS A 555 -32.70 33.21 37.80
C LYS A 555 -32.38 31.75 38.11
N PHE A 556 -31.11 31.37 38.12
CA PHE A 556 -30.67 30.03 38.51
C PHE A 556 -30.94 29.74 39.99
N VAL A 557 -30.67 30.70 40.87
CA VAL A 557 -30.95 30.57 42.30
C VAL A 557 -32.44 30.41 42.57
N GLU A 558 -33.29 31.19 41.91
CA GLU A 558 -34.75 30.98 41.97
C GLU A 558 -35.11 29.57 41.50
N MET A 559 -34.64 29.15 40.31
CA MET A 559 -34.95 27.85 39.69
C MET A 559 -34.66 26.64 40.58
N ILE A 560 -33.58 26.72 41.38
CA ILE A 560 -33.16 25.64 42.26
C ILE A 560 -33.82 25.76 43.65
N SER A 561 -34.34 26.92 44.01
CA SER A 561 -35.06 27.15 45.29
C SER A 561 -36.54 26.79 45.21
N ASP A 562 -37.13 26.88 44.01
CA ASP A 562 -38.46 26.35 43.64
C ASP A 562 -38.51 24.80 43.69
#